data_AF-A0A7H0H8U8-F1
#
_entry.id   AF-A0A7H0H8U8-F1
#
_cell.length_a   1.000
_cell.length_b   1.000
_cell.length_c   1.000
_cell.angle_alpha   90.00
_cell.angle_beta   90.00
_cell.angle_gamma   90.00
#
_symmetry.space_group_name_H-M   'P 1'
#
loop_
_entity.id
_entity.type
_entity.pdbx_description
1 polymer ?
#
loop_
_entity_poly.entity_id
_entity_poly.type
_entity_poly.pdbx_seq_one_letter_code
_entity_poly.pdbx_strand_id
1 'polypeptide(L)'
;MIDGLRLTPARARALIDELEDRLAAAGVRATIRIAGGAAMALRFPDDPDLRVTMDVDAVYAPRADVDRVIADMAREHGLPGEWMNSAGAAWNIVNDTGATISVATPEELIAMKMAAGRPQDLVDLRILADHLGITDPRRLVELAYAGYGDDSAALSDPRESYELFARDVLRPRRGR
;
A
#
# COMPACT_ATOMS: atom_id res chain seq x y z
N MET A 1 -21.80 9.05 -16.56
CA MET A 1 -20.69 8.10 -16.74
C MET A 1 -19.68 8.42 -15.66
N ILE A 2 -19.53 7.54 -14.67
CA ILE A 2 -18.54 7.73 -13.60
C ILE A 2 -17.22 7.30 -14.24
N ASP A 3 -16.42 8.27 -14.68
CA ASP A 3 -15.03 8.02 -15.04
C ASP A 3 -14.36 7.53 -13.75
N GLY A 4 -14.27 6.21 -13.61
CA GLY A 4 -13.87 5.54 -12.38
C GLY A 4 -12.56 6.13 -11.90
N LEU A 5 -12.55 6.58 -10.65
CA LEU A 5 -11.49 7.32 -9.98
C LEU A 5 -10.09 6.78 -10.30
N ARG A 6 -9.41 7.40 -11.26
CA ARG A 6 -7.98 7.16 -11.47
C ARG A 6 -7.20 7.95 -10.44
N LEU A 7 -6.73 7.30 -9.36
CA LEU A 7 -5.78 7.89 -8.43
C LEU A 7 -4.39 7.89 -9.07
N THR A 8 -4.09 8.97 -9.79
CA THR A 8 -2.70 9.25 -10.17
C THR A 8 -1.86 9.54 -8.92
N PRO A 9 -0.53 9.37 -8.94
CA PRO A 9 0.34 9.71 -7.81
C PRO A 9 0.11 11.13 -7.27
N ALA A 10 0.01 12.12 -8.18
CA ALA A 10 -0.26 13.50 -7.80
C ALA A 10 -1.63 13.68 -7.12
N ARG A 11 -2.67 13.00 -7.61
CA ARG A 11 -4.00 13.04 -7.01
C ARG A 11 -4.04 12.35 -5.65
N ALA A 12 -3.37 11.20 -5.52
CA ALA A 12 -3.23 10.50 -4.25
C ALA A 12 -2.54 11.41 -3.22
N ARG A 13 -1.41 12.03 -3.57
CA ARG A 13 -0.72 12.98 -2.70
C ARG A 13 -1.62 14.13 -2.25
N ALA A 14 -2.30 14.78 -3.20
CA ALA A 14 -3.18 15.91 -2.89
C ALA A 14 -4.32 15.53 -1.93
N LEU A 15 -4.95 14.37 -2.12
CA LEU A 15 -6.01 13.90 -1.22
C LEU A 15 -5.47 13.55 0.17
N ILE A 16 -4.28 12.95 0.27
CA ILE A 16 -3.67 12.63 1.56
C ILE A 16 -3.29 13.90 2.33
N ASP A 17 -2.78 14.93 1.66
CA ASP A 17 -2.43 16.21 2.27
C ASP A 17 -3.66 16.93 2.81
N GLU A 18 -4.70 16.97 1.98
CA GLU A 18 -5.96 17.56 2.37
C GLU A 18 -6.62 16.81 3.53
N LEU A 19 -6.51 15.47 3.57
CA LEU A 19 -7.00 14.68 4.70
C LEU A 19 -6.26 15.05 5.99
N GLU A 20 -4.93 15.16 5.95
CA GLU A 20 -4.13 15.56 7.10
C GLU A 20 -4.50 16.97 7.59
N ASP A 21 -4.63 17.93 6.68
CA ASP A 21 -5.05 19.30 6.99
C ASP A 21 -6.44 19.36 7.62
N ARG A 22 -7.41 18.61 7.08
CA ARG A 22 -8.79 18.56 7.62
C ARG A 22 -8.83 17.93 9.01
N LEU A 23 -8.06 16.88 9.25
CA LEU A 23 -7.96 16.23 10.56
C LEU A 23 -7.35 17.19 11.59
N ALA A 24 -6.29 17.90 11.21
CA ALA A 24 -5.67 18.93 12.04
C ALA A 24 -6.65 20.07 12.36
N ALA A 25 -7.36 20.59 11.34
CA ALA A 25 -8.36 21.65 11.51
C ALA A 25 -9.54 21.23 12.39
N ALA A 26 -9.94 19.95 12.34
CA ALA A 26 -10.97 19.37 13.19
C ALA A 26 -10.49 19.02 14.60
N GLY A 27 -9.20 19.21 14.92
CA GLY A 27 -8.61 18.82 16.21
C GLY A 27 -8.58 17.31 16.45
N VAL A 28 -8.69 16.51 15.38
CA VAL A 28 -8.72 15.05 15.44
C VAL A 28 -7.30 14.52 15.48
N ARG A 29 -6.92 13.91 16.60
CA ARG A 29 -5.67 13.16 16.72
C ARG A 29 -5.85 11.77 16.13
N ALA A 30 -5.72 11.69 14.81
CA ALA A 30 -5.81 10.44 14.07
C ALA A 30 -4.43 9.79 13.92
N THR A 31 -4.45 8.48 13.76
CA THR A 31 -3.33 7.68 13.28
C THR A 31 -3.84 6.90 12.08
N ILE A 32 -3.22 7.11 10.93
CA ILE A 32 -3.60 6.53 9.63
C ILE A 32 -2.36 5.85 9.06
N ARG A 33 -2.52 4.61 8.61
CA ARG A 33 -1.45 3.81 8.04
C ARG A 33 -1.86 3.33 6.65
N ILE A 34 -1.23 3.92 5.64
CA ILE A 34 -1.51 3.70 4.22
C ILE A 34 -0.61 2.58 3.70
N ALA A 35 -1.19 1.67 2.94
CA ALA A 35 -0.50 0.56 2.31
C ALA A 35 -0.97 0.37 0.85
N GLY A 36 -0.65 -0.80 0.28
CA GLY A 36 -1.18 -1.23 -1.01
C GLY A 36 -0.80 -0.34 -2.19
N GLY A 37 -1.71 -0.22 -3.16
CA GLY A 37 -1.44 0.52 -4.41
C GLY A 37 -1.23 2.02 -4.20
N ALA A 38 -1.93 2.63 -3.24
CA ALA A 38 -1.75 4.04 -2.90
C ALA A 38 -0.37 4.32 -2.29
N ALA A 39 0.13 3.45 -1.42
CA ALA A 39 1.49 3.57 -0.88
C ALA A 39 2.56 3.43 -1.99
N MET A 40 2.37 2.52 -2.95
CA MET A 40 3.23 2.42 -4.14
C MET A 40 3.25 3.74 -4.92
N ALA A 41 2.07 4.34 -5.16
CA ALA A 41 1.96 5.59 -5.89
C ALA A 41 2.58 6.79 -5.16
N LEU A 42 2.47 6.85 -3.83
CA LEU A 42 3.08 7.90 -3.02
C LEU A 42 4.61 7.79 -2.96
N ARG A 43 5.17 6.58 -3.03
CA ARG A 43 6.62 6.34 -2.93
C ARG A 43 7.36 6.36 -4.25
N PHE A 44 6.71 5.87 -5.31
CA PHE A 44 7.33 5.72 -6.63
C PHE A 44 6.50 6.46 -7.70
N PRO A 45 6.28 7.78 -7.55
CA PRO A 45 5.35 8.54 -8.40
C PRO A 45 5.78 8.60 -9.87
N ASP A 46 7.07 8.46 -10.13
CA ASP A 46 7.68 8.58 -11.46
C ASP A 46 7.97 7.21 -12.11
N ASP A 47 7.61 6.10 -11.47
CA ASP A 47 7.87 4.77 -12.01
C ASP A 47 6.92 4.46 -13.19
N PRO A 48 7.46 4.11 -14.38
CA PRO A 48 6.65 3.92 -15.58
C PRO A 48 5.79 2.64 -15.56
N ASP A 49 6.14 1.65 -14.75
CA ASP A 49 5.37 0.40 -14.59
C ASP A 49 4.29 0.54 -13.49
N LEU A 50 4.25 1.66 -12.77
CA LEU A 50 3.26 1.93 -11.75
C LEU A 50 1.85 1.97 -12.35
N ARG A 51 0.96 1.16 -11.79
CA ARG A 51 -0.44 1.10 -12.19
C ARG A 51 -1.24 2.17 -11.47
N VAL A 52 -2.27 2.67 -12.15
CA VAL A 52 -3.28 3.51 -11.53
C VAL A 52 -4.08 2.68 -10.52
N THR A 53 -4.20 3.17 -9.29
CA THR A 53 -5.08 2.58 -8.26
C THR A 53 -6.44 3.27 -8.27
N MET A 54 -7.45 2.60 -7.74
CA MET A 54 -8.84 3.11 -7.69
C MET A 54 -9.24 3.56 -6.28
N ASP A 55 -8.48 3.13 -5.29
CA ASP A 55 -8.70 3.36 -3.87
C ASP A 55 -7.38 3.53 -3.10
N VAL A 56 -7.52 3.97 -1.86
CA VAL A 56 -6.47 4.05 -0.85
C VAL A 56 -6.71 2.98 0.20
N ASP A 57 -5.85 1.96 0.21
CA ASP A 57 -5.79 0.95 1.26
C ASP A 57 -5.18 1.58 2.52
N ALA A 58 -5.97 1.83 3.55
CA ALA A 58 -5.48 2.43 4.78
C ALA A 58 -6.21 1.90 6.01
N VAL A 59 -5.49 1.76 7.12
CA VAL A 59 -6.13 1.51 8.41
C VAL A 59 -5.97 2.72 9.30
N TYR A 60 -7.00 3.04 10.08
CA TYR A 60 -7.02 4.31 10.80
C TYR A 60 -7.86 4.27 12.08
N ALA A 61 -7.48 5.16 13.00
CA ALA A 61 -8.16 5.38 14.27
C ALA A 61 -8.05 6.87 14.66
N PRO A 62 -9.05 7.46 15.34
CA PRO A 62 -10.34 6.88 15.66
C PRO A 62 -11.26 6.83 14.43
N ARG A 63 -11.94 5.68 14.24
CA ARG A 63 -12.68 5.39 13.01
C ARG A 63 -13.82 6.39 12.73
N ALA A 64 -14.63 6.72 13.73
CA ALA A 64 -15.79 7.60 13.56
C ALA A 64 -15.42 9.01 13.05
N ASP A 65 -14.36 9.61 13.60
CA ASP A 65 -13.93 10.96 13.20
C ASP A 65 -13.30 10.95 11.81
N VAL A 66 -12.46 9.96 11.52
CA VAL A 66 -11.79 9.81 10.23
C VAL A 66 -12.80 9.48 9.13
N ASP A 67 -13.76 8.58 9.38
CA ASP A 67 -14.86 8.25 8.46
C ASP A 67 -15.67 9.49 8.06
N ARG A 68 -15.95 10.38 9.02
CA ARG A 68 -16.65 11.65 8.75
C ARG A 68 -15.87 12.52 7.76
N VAL A 69 -14.57 12.71 7.98
CA VAL A 69 -13.72 13.53 7.10
C VAL A 69 -13.61 12.91 5.71
N ILE A 70 -13.39 11.59 5.63
CA ILE A 70 -13.35 10.83 4.38
C ILE A 70 -14.65 10.99 3.59
N ALA A 71 -15.80 10.89 4.26
CA ALA A 71 -17.12 11.03 3.63
C ALA A 71 -17.39 12.46 3.13
N ASP A 72 -16.93 13.47 3.86
CA ASP A 72 -17.02 14.87 3.43
C ASP A 72 -16.16 15.13 2.18
N MET A 73 -14.91 14.68 2.20
CA MET A 73 -14.03 14.74 1.03
C MET A 73 -14.61 13.99 -0.17
N ALA A 74 -15.22 12.81 0.05
CA ALA A 74 -15.82 12.04 -1.02
C ALA A 74 -16.94 12.82 -1.73
N ARG A 75 -17.78 13.51 -0.95
CA ARG A 75 -18.88 14.33 -1.48
C ARG A 75 -18.38 15.54 -2.24
N GLU A 76 -17.37 16.22 -1.72
CA GLU A 76 -16.82 17.46 -2.30
C GLU A 76 -16.04 17.21 -3.59
N HIS A 77 -15.26 16.13 -3.64
CA HIS A 77 -14.41 15.78 -4.78
C HIS A 77 -15.07 14.79 -5.75
N GLY A 78 -16.33 14.39 -5.48
CA GLY A 78 -17.05 13.38 -6.27
C GLY A 78 -16.36 12.00 -6.26
N LEU A 79 -15.70 11.65 -5.16
CA LEU A 79 -15.02 10.36 -5.01
C LEU A 79 -16.05 9.26 -4.68
N PRO A 80 -15.74 7.98 -4.98
CA PRO A 80 -16.48 6.86 -4.44
C PRO A 80 -16.56 6.93 -2.91
N GLY A 81 -17.67 6.50 -2.31
CA GLY A 81 -17.84 6.54 -0.85
C GLY A 81 -16.77 5.76 -0.08
N GLU A 82 -16.17 4.75 -0.72
CA GLU A 82 -15.11 3.89 -0.17
C GLU A 82 -13.74 4.18 -0.82
N TRP A 83 -13.50 5.42 -1.29
CA TRP A 83 -12.22 5.80 -1.91
C TRP A 83 -11.00 5.59 -1.00
N MET A 84 -11.23 5.57 0.32
CA MET A 84 -10.28 5.10 1.32
C MET A 84 -10.92 3.94 2.09
N ASN A 85 -10.36 2.74 1.95
CA ASN A 85 -10.91 1.52 2.53
C ASN A 85 -9.96 0.94 3.59
N SER A 86 -10.52 0.12 4.49
CA SER A 86 -9.77 -0.49 5.60
C SER A 86 -9.14 -1.81 5.20
N ALA A 87 -7.82 -1.82 5.02
CA ALA A 87 -7.08 -3.04 4.69
C ALA A 87 -6.88 -4.02 5.87
N GLY A 88 -7.23 -3.66 7.11
CA GLY A 88 -7.12 -4.49 8.33
C GLY A 88 -5.68 -4.89 8.73
N ALA A 89 -4.98 -5.59 7.83
CA ALA A 89 -3.61 -6.07 7.97
C ALA A 89 -2.54 -4.97 8.06
N ALA A 90 -2.82 -3.75 7.56
CA ALA A 90 -1.82 -2.68 7.54
C ALA A 90 -1.40 -2.22 8.95
N TRP A 91 -2.23 -2.36 9.99
CA TRP A 91 -1.85 -1.94 11.37
C TRP A 91 -0.72 -2.81 11.92
N ASN A 92 -0.65 -4.06 11.48
CA ASN A 92 0.31 -5.02 12.02
C ASN A 92 1.67 -4.93 11.34
N ILE A 93 1.74 -4.31 10.16
CA ILE A 93 2.95 -4.29 9.32
C ILE A 93 3.48 -2.88 9.11
N VAL A 94 2.60 -1.90 8.93
CA VAL A 94 3.03 -0.51 8.78
C VAL A 94 3.36 0.04 10.15
N ASN A 95 4.63 0.42 10.34
CA ASN A 95 5.09 0.99 11.59
C ASN A 95 4.41 2.33 11.90
N ASP A 96 4.15 2.54 13.19
CA ASP A 96 3.76 3.86 13.69
C ASP A 96 4.98 4.78 13.72
N THR A 97 4.98 5.82 12.91
CA THR A 97 6.06 6.81 12.95
C THR A 97 5.76 7.94 13.94
N GLY A 98 4.61 7.92 14.62
CA GLY A 98 4.09 9.03 15.41
C GLY A 98 3.51 10.17 14.57
N ALA A 99 3.50 10.04 13.25
CA ALA A 99 2.85 10.98 12.34
C ALA A 99 1.34 10.68 12.24
N THR A 100 0.53 11.69 11.92
CA THR A 100 -0.91 11.49 11.65
C THR A 100 -1.12 10.47 10.56
N ILE A 101 -0.31 10.54 9.49
CA ILE A 101 -0.34 9.63 8.36
C ILE A 101 1.04 9.00 8.16
N SER A 102 1.10 7.67 8.23
CA SER A 102 2.27 6.85 7.93
C SER A 102 2.04 6.07 6.64
N VAL A 103 3.03 6.03 5.75
CA VAL A 103 2.98 5.28 4.48
C VAL A 103 3.91 4.08 4.58
N ALA A 104 3.39 2.88 4.28
CA ALA A 104 4.13 1.62 4.30
C ALA A 104 5.48 1.75 3.57
N THR A 105 6.59 1.40 4.22
CA THR A 105 7.94 1.38 3.64
C THR A 105 8.02 0.39 2.45
N PRO A 106 9.03 0.52 1.56
CA PRO A 106 9.24 -0.46 0.50
C PRO A 106 9.32 -1.91 1.02
N GLU A 107 9.98 -2.13 2.16
CA GLU A 107 10.12 -3.43 2.80
C GLU A 107 8.79 -3.96 3.34
N GLU A 108 8.00 -3.12 4.01
CA GLU A 108 6.65 -3.45 4.47
C GLU A 108 5.73 -3.78 3.29
N LEU A 109 5.84 -3.03 2.18
CA LEU A 109 5.13 -3.33 0.95
C LEU A 109 5.55 -4.67 0.36
N ILE A 110 6.85 -4.99 0.31
CA ILE A 110 7.31 -6.32 -0.11
C ILE A 110 6.65 -7.40 0.76
N ALA A 111 6.64 -7.24 2.08
CA ALA A 111 6.05 -8.21 2.96
C ALA A 111 4.56 -8.44 2.66
N MET A 112 3.79 -7.36 2.57
CA MET A 112 2.35 -7.43 2.26
C MET A 112 2.06 -8.04 0.89
N LYS A 113 2.88 -7.72 -0.12
CA LYS A 113 2.71 -8.20 -1.49
C LYS A 113 3.09 -9.67 -1.64
N MET A 114 4.15 -10.10 -0.96
CA MET A 114 4.54 -11.51 -0.87
C MET A 114 3.46 -12.36 -0.18
N ALA A 115 2.90 -11.86 0.94
CA ALA A 115 1.83 -12.54 1.66
C ALA A 115 0.53 -12.63 0.83
N ALA A 116 0.19 -11.57 0.09
CA ALA A 116 -1.02 -11.55 -0.74
C ALA A 116 -0.91 -12.42 -2.00
N GLY A 117 0.25 -12.42 -2.67
CA GLY A 117 0.55 -13.31 -3.80
C GLY A 117 -0.39 -13.16 -5.01
N ARG A 118 -1.08 -12.02 -5.19
CA ARG A 118 -2.07 -11.85 -6.26
C ARG A 118 -1.38 -11.48 -7.58
N PRO A 119 -2.02 -11.69 -8.75
CA PRO A 119 -1.41 -11.38 -10.05
C PRO A 119 -0.87 -9.95 -10.18
N GLN A 120 -1.53 -8.97 -9.56
CA GLN A 120 -1.08 -7.59 -9.54
C GLN A 120 0.15 -7.33 -8.66
N ASP A 121 0.33 -8.14 -7.61
CA ASP A 121 1.42 -8.00 -6.66
C ASP A 121 2.77 -8.39 -7.31
N LEU A 122 2.77 -9.21 -8.38
CA LEU A 122 3.96 -9.49 -9.20
C LEU A 122 4.60 -8.23 -9.79
N VAL A 123 3.78 -7.31 -10.32
CA VAL A 123 4.26 -6.06 -10.91
C VAL A 123 4.80 -5.14 -9.81
N ASP A 124 4.04 -5.00 -8.73
CA ASP A 124 4.42 -4.14 -7.60
C ASP A 124 5.72 -4.64 -6.95
N LEU A 125 5.89 -5.96 -6.77
CA LEU A 125 7.11 -6.57 -6.24
C LEU A 125 8.32 -6.38 -7.14
N ARG A 126 8.12 -6.35 -8.47
CA ARG A 126 9.22 -6.07 -9.38
C ARG A 126 9.67 -4.61 -9.29
N ILE A 127 8.73 -3.67 -9.25
CA ILE A 127 9.04 -2.25 -8.99
C ILE A 127 9.82 -2.12 -7.68
N LEU A 128 9.31 -2.72 -6.60
CA LEU A 128 9.97 -2.69 -5.29
C LEU A 128 11.38 -3.30 -5.33
N ALA A 129 11.54 -4.45 -6.00
CA ALA A 129 12.84 -5.09 -6.14
C ALA A 129 13.82 -4.23 -6.94
N ASP A 130 13.38 -3.62 -8.05
CA ASP A 130 14.21 -2.77 -8.89
C ASP A 130 14.69 -1.52 -8.13
N HIS A 131 13.78 -0.83 -7.43
CA HIS A 131 14.13 0.36 -6.62
C HIS A 131 15.04 0.04 -5.43
N LEU A 132 14.94 -1.15 -4.86
CA LEU A 132 15.80 -1.60 -3.75
C LEU A 132 17.06 -2.35 -4.20
N GLY A 133 17.25 -2.57 -5.51
CA GLY A 133 18.36 -3.34 -6.05
C GLY A 133 18.37 -4.81 -5.62
N ILE A 134 17.20 -5.40 -5.36
CA ILE A 134 17.05 -6.78 -4.93
C ILE A 134 17.10 -7.71 -6.14
N THR A 135 18.15 -8.52 -6.24
CA THR A 135 18.32 -9.53 -7.31
C THR A 135 18.24 -10.97 -6.81
N ASP A 136 18.19 -11.18 -5.49
CA ASP A 136 18.06 -12.51 -4.89
C ASP A 136 16.59 -12.76 -4.46
N PRO A 137 15.91 -13.79 -5.01
CA PRO A 137 14.56 -14.16 -4.60
C PRO A 137 14.42 -14.40 -3.09
N ARG A 138 15.46 -14.93 -2.45
CA ARG A 138 15.44 -15.21 -1.00
C ARG A 138 15.27 -13.95 -0.18
N ARG A 139 15.79 -12.82 -0.67
CA ARG A 139 15.66 -11.54 0.03
C ARG A 139 14.21 -11.06 0.11
N LEU A 140 13.42 -11.26 -0.95
CA LEU A 140 11.99 -10.93 -0.92
C LEU A 140 11.24 -11.78 0.10
N VAL A 141 11.58 -13.07 0.19
CA VAL A 141 11.01 -13.99 1.18
C VAL A 141 11.42 -13.57 2.59
N GLU A 142 12.70 -13.28 2.84
CA GLU A 142 13.18 -12.78 4.14
C GLU A 142 12.44 -11.54 4.61
N LEU A 143 12.20 -10.57 3.72
CA LEU A 143 11.45 -9.36 4.05
C LEU A 143 10.00 -9.67 4.44
N ALA A 144 9.38 -10.64 3.77
CA ALA A 144 8.03 -11.09 4.12
C ALA A 144 7.96 -11.67 5.54
N TYR A 145 8.89 -12.58 5.85
CA TYR A 145 8.98 -13.19 7.18
C TYR A 145 9.43 -12.19 8.26
N ALA A 146 10.28 -11.22 7.93
CA ALA A 146 10.66 -10.15 8.85
C ALA A 146 9.48 -9.24 9.19
N GLY A 147 8.57 -8.99 8.23
CA GLY A 147 7.36 -8.20 8.46
C GLY A 147 6.32 -8.94 9.30
N TYR A 148 6.02 -10.19 8.93
CA TYR A 148 4.89 -10.92 9.51
C TYR A 148 5.25 -11.85 10.69
N GLY A 149 6.51 -12.25 10.81
CA GLY A 149 6.98 -13.32 11.70
C GLY A 149 6.82 -14.72 11.10
N ASP A 150 7.60 -15.68 11.62
CA ASP A 150 7.65 -17.06 11.12
C ASP A 150 6.34 -17.84 11.29
N ASP A 151 5.59 -17.55 12.36
CA ASP A 151 4.34 -18.25 12.70
C ASP A 151 3.08 -17.51 12.18
N SER A 152 3.24 -16.57 11.25
CA SER A 152 2.14 -15.72 10.80
C SER A 152 1.15 -16.45 9.91
N ALA A 153 -0.14 -16.33 10.23
CA ALA A 153 -1.22 -16.83 9.37
C ALA A 153 -1.30 -16.11 8.01
N ALA A 154 -0.66 -14.94 7.86
CA ALA A 154 -0.57 -14.23 6.58
C ALA A 154 0.40 -14.92 5.60
N LEU A 155 1.34 -15.72 6.10
CA LEU A 155 2.28 -16.53 5.32
C LEU A 155 1.89 -18.00 5.44
N SER A 156 0.72 -18.35 4.87
CA SER A 156 0.11 -19.66 5.06
C SER A 156 0.73 -20.79 4.24
N ASP A 157 1.50 -20.46 3.20
CA ASP A 157 2.15 -21.46 2.34
C ASP A 157 3.56 -21.82 2.85
N PRO A 158 4.11 -22.98 2.46
CA PRO A 158 5.51 -23.30 2.72
C PRO A 158 6.46 -22.25 2.14
N ARG A 159 7.60 -22.03 2.80
CA ARG A 159 8.61 -21.05 2.39
C ARG A 159 9.08 -21.25 0.95
N GLU A 160 9.16 -22.50 0.51
CA GLU A 160 9.52 -22.89 -0.86
C GLU A 160 8.55 -22.32 -1.90
N SER A 161 7.25 -22.23 -1.58
CA SER A 161 6.24 -21.63 -2.46
C SER A 161 6.52 -20.14 -2.67
N TYR A 162 6.85 -19.42 -1.60
CA TYR A 162 7.22 -18.01 -1.68
C TYR A 162 8.55 -17.80 -2.42
N GLU A 163 9.52 -18.70 -2.28
CA GLU A 163 10.76 -18.65 -3.08
C GLU A 163 10.51 -18.85 -4.58
N LEU A 164 9.61 -19.76 -4.95
CA LEU A 164 9.21 -19.96 -6.35
C LEU A 164 8.52 -18.72 -6.91
N PHE A 165 7.62 -18.13 -6.14
CA PHE A 165 6.95 -16.88 -6.51
C PHE A 165 7.95 -15.73 -6.68
N ALA A 166 8.88 -15.55 -5.73
CA ALA A 166 9.93 -14.54 -5.79
C ALA A 166 10.87 -14.72 -7.00
N ARG A 167 11.13 -15.97 -7.42
CA ARG A 167 11.89 -16.25 -8.65
C ARG A 167 11.16 -15.76 -9.90
N ASP A 168 9.83 -15.84 -9.92
CA ASP A 168 9.03 -15.34 -11.04
C ASP A 168 8.98 -13.81 -11.07
N VAL A 169 8.87 -13.17 -9.90
CA VAL A 169 8.97 -11.70 -9.75
C VAL A 169 10.25 -11.17 -10.41
N LEU A 170 11.40 -11.76 -10.05
CA LEU A 170 12.72 -11.31 -10.49
C LEU A 170 13.12 -11.85 -11.87
N ARG A 171 12.24 -12.62 -12.52
CA ARG A 171 12.54 -13.14 -13.84
C ARG A 171 12.64 -11.97 -14.84
N PRO A 172 13.70 -11.91 -15.66
CA PRO A 172 13.82 -10.89 -16.69
C PRO A 172 12.58 -10.89 -17.58
N ARG A 173 12.05 -9.70 -17.87
CA ARG A 173 10.95 -9.56 -18.84
C ARG A 173 11.45 -10.12 -20.17
N ARG A 174 10.84 -11.20 -20.66
CA ARG A 174 11.09 -11.64 -22.04
C ARG A 174 10.71 -10.46 -22.95
N GLY A 175 11.69 -9.97 -23.71
CA GLY A 175 11.59 -8.75 -24.50
C GLY A 175 10.31 -8.71 -25.33
N ARG A 176 9.68 -7.53 -25.34
CA ARG A 176 8.66 -7.16 -26.30
C ARG A 176 9.33 -6.66 -27.57
#